data_AF-A0A413PY49-F1
#
_entry.id   AF-A0A413PY49-F1
#
_cell.length_a   1.000
_cell.length_b   1.000
_cell.length_c   1.000
_cell.angle_alpha   90.00
_cell.angle_beta   90.00
_cell.angle_gamma   90.00
#
_symmetry.space_group_name_H-M   'P 1'
#
loop_
_entity.id
_entity.type
_entity.pdbx_description
1 polymer ?
#
loop_
_entity_poly.entity_id
_entity_poly.type
_entity_poly.pdbx_seq_one_letter_code
_entity_poly.pdbx_strand_id
1 'polypeptide(L)' 'MIVYDRLWITLKKKNISQYALIKDYGIDKAQLQRLRKNMVVKTVILNRLCS' A
#
# COMPACT_ATOMS: atom_id res chain seq x y z
N MET A 1 10.23 -10.35 -10.09
CA MET A 1 10.14 -8.91 -9.77
C MET A 1 8.77 -8.65 -9.17
N ILE A 2 8.67 -8.02 -7.99
CA ILE A 2 7.36 -7.77 -7.35
C ILE A 2 6.72 -6.56 -8.03
N VAL A 3 5.42 -6.61 -8.33
CA VAL A 3 4.70 -5.52 -8.99
C VAL A 3 3.40 -5.25 -8.24
N TYR A 4 3.19 -3.99 -7.82
CA TYR A 4 2.01 -3.59 -7.03
C TYR A 4 0.93 -2.85 -7.83
N ASP A 5 0.96 -2.87 -9.17
CA ASP A 5 0.02 -2.11 -10.01
C ASP A 5 -1.46 -2.41 -9.70
N ARG A 6 -1.78 -3.69 -9.46
CA ARG A 6 -3.14 -4.12 -9.09
C ARG A 6 -3.60 -3.51 -7.76
N LEU A 7 -2.69 -3.30 -6.81
CA LEU A 7 -2.99 -2.64 -5.54
C LEU A 7 -3.41 -1.19 -5.80
N TRP A 8 -2.64 -0.45 -6.60
CA TRP A 8 -2.94 0.95 -6.92
C TRP A 8 -4.24 1.13 -7.69
N ILE A 9 -4.54 0.22 -8.63
CA ILE A 9 -5.82 0.20 -9.34
C ILE A 9 -6.98 0.00 -8.36
N THR A 10 -6.83 -0.95 -7.43
CA THR A 10 -7.86 -1.23 -6.41
C THR A 10 -8.07 -0.04 -5.47
N LEU A 11 -6.98 0.60 -5.02
CA LEU A 11 -7.05 1.80 -4.19
C LEU A 11 -7.76 2.94 -4.91
N LYS A 12 -7.46 3.16 -6.20
CA LYS A 12 -8.12 4.18 -7.03
C LYS A 12 -9.61 3.87 -7.20
N LYS A 13 -9.98 2.60 -7.44
CA LYS A 13 -11.39 2.17 -7.53
C LYS A 13 -12.15 2.38 -6.22
N LYS A 14 -11.49 2.18 -5.07
CA LYS A 14 -12.06 2.42 -3.73
C LYS A 14 -11.97 3.88 -3.27
N ASN A 15 -11.44 4.77 -4.11
CA ASN A 15 -11.20 6.18 -3.79
C ASN A 15 -10.32 6.40 -2.54
N ILE A 16 -9.41 5.47 -2.27
CA ILE A 16 -8.48 5.52 -1.14
C ILE A 16 -7.23 6.28 -1.56
N SER A 17 -6.96 7.38 -0.87
CA SER A 17 -5.76 8.19 -1.10
C SER A 17 -4.53 7.61 -0.38
N GLN A 18 -3.34 8.00 -0.83
CA GLN A 18 -2.10 7.67 -0.13
C GLN A 18 -2.05 8.22 1.30
N TYR A 19 -2.76 9.32 1.55
CA TYR A 19 -2.88 9.88 2.89
C TYR A 19 -3.74 9.00 3.80
N ALA A 20 -4.85 8.46 3.27
CA ALA A 20 -5.68 7.49 3.99
C ALA A 20 -4.89 6.22 4.37
N LEU A 21 -3.99 5.75 3.50
CA LEU A 21 -3.08 4.64 3.83
C LEU A 21 -2.20 4.92 5.05
N ILE A 22 -1.72 6.15 5.20
CA ILE A 22 -0.86 6.53 6.32
C ILE A 22 -1.71 6.74 7.59
N LYS A 23 -2.82 7.47 7.46
CA LYS A 23 -3.64 7.89 8.59
C LYS A 23 -4.54 6.76 9.11
N ASP A 24 -5.26 6.10 8.21
CA ASP A 24 -6.35 5.17 8.55
C ASP A 24 -5.85 3.73 8.62
N TYR A 25 -4.91 3.35 7.72
CA TYR A 25 -4.32 2.00 7.70
C TYR A 25 -2.99 1.90 8.47
N GLY A 26 -2.49 3.04 8.99
CA GLY A 26 -1.25 3.10 9.77
C GLY A 26 -0.02 2.64 8.99
N ILE A 27 0.03 2.87 7.67
CA ILE A 27 1.18 2.54 6.83
C ILE A 27 2.21 3.65 6.93
N ASP A 28 3.41 3.32 7.37
CA ASP A 28 4.53 4.27 7.39
C ASP A 28 4.90 4.78 6.00
N LYS A 29 5.32 6.05 5.92
CA LYS A 29 5.82 6.67 4.69
C LYS A 29 6.93 5.86 4.03
N ALA A 30 7.83 5.28 4.84
CA ALA A 30 8.92 4.44 4.33
C ALA A 30 8.36 3.21 3.59
N GLN A 31 7.33 2.56 4.14
CA GLN A 31 6.71 1.37 3.54
C GLN A 31 5.91 1.73 2.29
N LEU A 32 5.20 2.86 2.31
CA LEU A 32 4.54 3.39 1.11
C LEU A 32 5.56 3.64 -0.02
N GLN A 33 6.74 4.17 0.30
CA GLN A 33 7.81 4.37 -0.68
C GLN A 33 8.33 3.02 -1.21
N ARG A 34 8.43 1.98 -0.37
CA ARG A 34 8.78 0.62 -0.81
C ARG A 34 7.75 0.06 -1.79
N LEU A 35 6.45 0.22 -1.52
CA LEU A 35 5.37 -0.17 -2.43
C LEU A 35 5.50 0.55 -3.78
N ARG A 36 5.77 1.86 -3.78
CA ARG A 36 5.94 2.64 -5.01
C ARG A 36 7.16 2.22 -5.83
N LYS A 37 8.23 1.78 -5.17
CA LYS A 37 9.46 1.30 -5.81
C LYS A 37 9.43 -0.19 -6.13
N ASN A 38 8.28 -0.87 -5.99
CA ASN A 38 8.16 -2.30 -6.25
C ASN A 38 9.16 -3.15 -5.43
N MET A 39 9.48 -2.67 -4.22
CA MET A 39 10.39 -3.35 -3.29
C MET A 39 9.64 -4.30 -2.36
N VAL A 40 10.38 -5.16 -1.68
CA VAL A 40 9.85 -6.07 -0.66
C VAL A 40 9.30 -5.24 0.52
N VAL A 41 8.09 -5.56 0.95
CA VAL A 41 7.42 -4.94 2.10
C VAL A 41 7.16 -5.95 3.20
N LYS A 42 6.87 -5.47 4.41
CA LYS A 42 6.51 -6.32 5.53
C LYS A 42 5.13 -6.97 5.30
N THR A 43 5.01 -8.26 5.61
CA THR A 43 3.75 -9.02 5.51
C THR A 43 2.61 -8.43 6.35
N VAL A 44 2.93 -7.79 7.48
CA VAL A 44 1.96 -7.08 8.33
C VAL A 44 1.15 -6.04 7.54
N ILE A 45 1.75 -5.39 6.55
CA ILE A 45 1.13 -4.30 5.78
C ILE A 45 0.21 -4.87 4.72
N LEU A 46 0.64 -5.97 4.08
CA LEU A 46 -0.21 -6.73 3.16
C LEU A 46 -1.46 -7.23 3.88
N ASN A 47 -1.30 -7.71 5.11
CA ASN A 47 -2.43 -8.16 5.91
C ASN A 47 -3.40 -7.00 6.20
N ARG A 48 -2.91 -5.82 6.58
CA ARG A 48 -3.74 -4.62 6.80
C ARG A 48 -4.46 -4.12 5.54
N LEU A 49 -3.91 -4.36 4.35
CA LEU A 49 -4.52 -3.95 3.08
C LEU A 49 -5.53 -4.97 2.55
N CYS A 50 -5.39 -6.25 2.94
CA CYS A 50 -6.26 -7.35 2.51
C CYS A 50 -7.31 -7.77 3.54
N SER A 51 -7.26 -7.22 4.76
CA SER A 51 -8.33 -7.34 5.76
C SER A 51 -9.51 -6.48 5.35
#